data_AF-A0AA38BY16-F1
#
_entry.id   AF-A0AA38BY16-F1
#
_cell.length_a   1.000
_cell.length_b   1.000
_cell.length_c   1.000
_cell.angle_alpha   90.00
_cell.angle_beta   90.00
_cell.angle_gamma   90.00
#
_symmetry.space_group_name_H-M   'P 1'
#
loop_
_entity.id
_entity.type
_entity.pdbx_description
1 polymer ?
#
loop_
_entity_poly.entity_id
_entity_poly.type
_entity_poly.pdbx_seq_one_letter_code
_entity_poly.pdbx_strand_id
1 'polypeptide(L)'
;MADKSEPRVVENVYDGVIKLYSDGSIVRGDHQSPPPPTDDYSCVPFKDIVFGPYSWIMGASLPSSSNGQNQGADWLPSTALPAAYHDAIAALHWIDSMKSDAVEVDPWFRSHADFCKVFVAGDSAGGNIANHVGIWAAGAHGDGDLQIQIKGIILGYPFFGGEERTPSGSYNSPVFNLEMSDTMWRLSLPLGSNRDHPFCNPVGVGDLREAALPPMLFVIAGQDILKDKQLQYCEFLKGCGKQVEVHVFEEEDHGFTALKMEDRSAVEALRCISHFINLTN
;
A
#
# COMPACT_ATOMS: atom_id res chain seq x y z
N MET A 1 34.39 -10.95 23.30
CA MET A 1 33.24 -11.17 24.19
C MET A 1 32.06 -10.50 23.52
N ALA A 2 30.98 -11.21 23.22
CA ALA A 2 29.78 -10.57 22.69
C ALA A 2 29.21 -9.66 23.80
N ASP A 3 28.99 -8.39 23.47
CA ASP A 3 28.38 -7.43 24.38
C ASP A 3 27.00 -7.96 24.79
N LYS A 4 26.81 -8.19 26.09
CA LYS A 4 25.55 -8.66 26.69
C LYS A 4 24.70 -7.47 27.17
N SER A 5 24.88 -6.29 26.57
CA SER A 5 24.00 -5.14 26.83
C SER A 5 22.56 -5.50 26.49
N GLU A 6 21.60 -5.11 27.34
CA GLU A 6 20.18 -5.24 27.03
C GLU A 6 19.85 -4.56 25.69
N PRO A 7 18.96 -5.15 24.86
CA PRO A 7 18.56 -4.54 23.60
C PRO A 7 18.01 -3.13 23.85
N ARG A 8 18.57 -2.14 23.16
CA ARG A 8 18.10 -0.75 23.21
C ARG A 8 17.26 -0.41 21.99
N VAL A 9 16.29 0.49 22.14
CA VAL A 9 15.52 1.00 21.01
C VAL A 9 16.46 1.77 20.06
N VAL A 10 16.43 1.41 18.79
CA VAL A 10 17.17 2.09 17.71
C VAL A 10 16.23 2.90 16.81
N GLU A 11 14.97 2.50 16.68
CA GLU A 11 13.93 3.25 15.97
C GLU A 11 12.62 3.20 16.75
N ASN A 12 11.89 4.32 16.79
CA ASN A 12 10.58 4.43 17.43
C ASN A 12 9.61 5.14 16.47
N VAL A 13 8.79 4.37 15.77
CA VAL A 13 7.84 4.87 14.77
C VAL A 13 6.48 5.11 15.43
N TYR A 14 5.85 6.26 15.13
CA TYR A 14 4.57 6.71 15.71
C TYR A 14 4.53 6.60 17.25
N ASP A 15 5.54 7.11 17.93
CA ASP A 15 5.59 7.13 19.41
C ASP A 15 5.26 5.78 20.08
N GLY A 16 5.76 4.69 19.48
CA GLY A 16 5.68 3.35 20.07
C GLY A 16 4.78 2.37 19.34
N VAL A 17 4.15 2.74 18.22
CA VAL A 17 3.45 1.77 17.36
C VAL A 17 4.42 0.71 16.83
N ILE A 18 5.64 1.10 16.44
CA ILE A 18 6.71 0.14 16.08
C ILE A 18 8.02 0.57 16.74
N LYS A 19 8.63 -0.34 17.49
CA LYS A 19 9.96 -0.18 18.06
C LYS A 19 10.90 -1.22 17.46
N LEU A 20 11.98 -0.77 16.84
CA LEU A 20 13.10 -1.63 16.44
C LEU A 20 14.16 -1.56 17.51
N TYR A 21 14.70 -2.71 17.90
CA TYR A 21 15.76 -2.82 18.89
C TYR A 21 17.11 -3.15 18.24
N SER A 22 18.19 -2.86 18.96
CA SER A 22 19.57 -3.07 18.50
C SER A 22 19.94 -4.53 18.21
N ASP A 23 19.14 -5.48 18.71
CA ASP A 23 19.26 -6.91 18.43
C ASP A 23 18.36 -7.37 17.26
N GLY A 24 17.76 -6.44 16.52
CA GLY A 24 16.88 -6.70 15.39
C GLY A 24 15.44 -7.06 15.77
N SER A 25 15.12 -7.17 17.07
CA SER A 25 13.75 -7.45 17.48
C SER A 25 12.83 -6.25 17.19
N ILE A 26 11.59 -6.55 16.80
CA ILE A 26 10.55 -5.56 16.51
C ILE A 26 9.42 -5.77 17.51
N VAL A 27 9.08 -4.73 18.25
CA VAL A 27 7.90 -4.71 19.13
C VAL A 27 6.87 -3.78 18.52
N ARG A 28 5.63 -4.25 18.41
CA ARG A 28 4.50 -3.41 18.02
C ARG A 28 3.78 -2.97 19.29
N GLY A 29 3.48 -1.68 19.39
CA GLY A 29 2.71 -1.15 20.51
C GLY A 29 1.27 -1.64 20.47
N ASP A 30 0.62 -1.64 21.63
CA ASP A 30 -0.81 -1.97 21.80
C ASP A 30 -1.75 -0.91 21.20
N HIS A 31 -1.27 -0.06 20.29
CA HIS A 31 -2.10 0.89 19.57
C HIS A 31 -3.13 0.11 18.78
N GLN A 32 -4.32 0.06 19.38
CA GLN A 32 -5.58 -0.53 18.97
C GLN A 32 -5.48 -1.28 17.65
N SER A 33 -5.58 -2.62 17.72
CA SER A 33 -6.28 -3.36 16.66
C SER A 33 -7.45 -2.49 16.22
N PRO A 34 -7.69 -2.32 14.90
CA PRO A 34 -8.83 -1.55 14.43
C PRO A 34 -10.03 -1.96 15.28
N PRO A 35 -10.77 -1.00 15.87
CA PRO A 35 -11.84 -1.33 16.78
C PRO A 35 -12.70 -2.40 16.11
N PRO A 36 -13.14 -3.45 16.85
CA PRO A 36 -14.09 -4.39 16.29
C PRO A 36 -15.21 -3.55 15.65
N PRO A 37 -15.63 -3.89 14.42
CA PRO A 37 -16.45 -3.00 13.61
C PRO A 37 -17.59 -2.42 14.45
N THR A 38 -17.65 -1.10 14.49
CA THR A 38 -18.70 -0.41 15.23
C THR A 38 -20.05 -0.77 14.64
N ASP A 39 -21.09 -0.83 15.48
CA ASP A 39 -22.44 -1.26 15.11
C ASP A 39 -23.10 -0.43 13.98
N ASP A 40 -22.51 0.71 13.58
CA ASP A 40 -23.02 1.60 12.54
C ASP A 40 -22.87 1.04 11.10
N TYR A 41 -22.06 0.00 10.88
CA TYR A 41 -21.97 -0.70 9.58
C TYR A 41 -22.78 -2.01 9.52
N SER A 42 -23.70 -2.23 10.47
CA SER A 42 -24.47 -3.48 10.65
C SER A 42 -25.25 -4.00 9.43
N CYS A 43 -25.30 -3.26 8.31
CA CYS A 43 -25.93 -3.68 7.06
C CYS A 43 -24.99 -4.27 5.99
N VAL A 44 -23.66 -4.14 6.13
CA VAL A 44 -22.69 -4.70 5.16
C VAL A 44 -21.99 -5.90 5.77
N PRO A 45 -22.27 -7.13 5.31
CA PRO A 45 -21.61 -8.32 5.83
C PRO A 45 -20.14 -8.36 5.37
N PHE A 46 -19.23 -8.74 6.27
CA PHE A 46 -17.81 -8.98 5.98
C PHE A 46 -17.35 -10.30 6.61
N LYS A 47 -16.23 -10.84 6.14
CA LYS A 47 -15.54 -11.99 6.74
C LYS A 47 -14.08 -12.02 6.32
N ASP A 48 -13.24 -12.63 7.14
CA ASP A 48 -11.85 -12.88 6.82
C ASP A 48 -11.71 -14.18 6.03
N ILE A 49 -10.88 -14.16 4.98
CA ILE A 49 -10.58 -15.34 4.15
C ILE A 49 -9.07 -15.48 4.06
N VAL A 50 -8.58 -16.69 4.31
CA VAL A 50 -7.17 -17.05 4.16
C VAL A 50 -6.95 -17.59 2.76
N PHE A 51 -6.07 -16.93 1.99
CA PHE A 51 -5.75 -17.31 0.61
C PHE A 51 -4.38 -17.96 0.43
N GLY A 52 -3.64 -18.19 1.51
CA GLY A 52 -2.35 -18.87 1.50
C GLY A 52 -1.85 -19.19 2.91
N PRO A 53 -0.87 -20.10 3.05
CA PRO A 53 -0.34 -20.53 4.35
C PRO A 53 0.47 -19.45 5.09
N TYR A 54 0.89 -18.37 4.41
CA TYR A 54 1.78 -17.34 4.97
C TYR A 54 1.36 -15.89 4.69
N SER A 55 0.28 -15.64 3.94
CA SER A 55 -0.02 -14.29 3.42
C SER A 55 -1.26 -13.72 4.12
N TRP A 56 -1.01 -12.73 4.98
CA TRP A 56 -2.02 -11.84 5.55
C TRP A 56 -1.84 -10.46 4.91
N ILE A 57 -2.92 -9.86 4.40
CA ILE A 57 -2.89 -8.47 3.94
C ILE A 57 -2.67 -7.60 5.19
N MET A 58 -1.44 -7.11 5.35
CA MET A 58 -0.91 -6.45 6.55
C MET A 58 -1.13 -7.21 7.88
N GLY A 59 -0.52 -8.38 7.98
CA GLY A 59 -0.18 -9.01 9.26
C GLY A 59 1.25 -9.51 9.20
N ALA A 60 2.22 -8.67 9.59
CA ALA A 60 3.61 -9.09 9.64
C ALA A 60 3.79 -10.15 10.73
N SER A 61 3.95 -11.41 10.34
CA SER A 61 4.16 -12.52 11.25
C SER A 61 5.62 -12.57 11.74
N LEU A 62 5.79 -12.95 13.01
CA LEU A 62 7.04 -13.54 13.50
C LEU A 62 6.98 -15.04 13.18
N PRO A 63 8.06 -15.68 12.71
CA PRO A 63 8.23 -17.10 13.00
C PRO A 63 8.48 -17.23 14.50
N SER A 64 7.65 -17.99 15.19
CA SER A 64 7.97 -18.50 16.51
C SER A 64 9.15 -19.48 16.40
N SER A 65 10.39 -18.98 16.36
CA SER A 65 11.57 -19.83 16.52
C SER A 65 11.88 -19.97 18.00
N SER A 66 11.32 -21.00 18.63
CA SER A 66 12.00 -21.66 19.74
C SER A 66 13.31 -22.25 19.19
N ASN A 67 14.40 -21.49 19.31
CA ASN A 67 15.77 -21.94 19.56
C ASN A 67 16.74 -20.86 19.11
N GLY A 68 17.34 -20.17 20.08
CA GLY A 68 18.39 -19.20 19.80
C GLY A 68 19.61 -19.86 19.19
N GLN A 69 19.97 -19.42 17.99
CA GLN A 69 21.36 -19.33 17.54
C GLN A 69 21.53 -18.11 16.64
N ASN A 70 22.31 -17.14 17.13
CA ASN A 70 22.82 -16.02 16.37
C ASN A 70 23.66 -16.52 15.19
N GLN A 71 23.31 -16.13 13.97
CA GLN A 71 24.24 -15.97 12.86
C GLN A 71 24.03 -14.58 12.27
N GLY A 72 25.13 -13.83 12.15
CA GLY A 72 25.10 -12.40 11.84
C GLY A 72 24.84 -12.08 10.36
N ALA A 73 24.54 -10.79 10.15
CA ALA A 73 24.49 -10.05 8.88
C ALA A 73 23.16 -9.99 8.09
N ASP A 74 21.99 -10.16 8.73
CA ASP A 74 20.67 -9.95 8.12
C ASP A 74 19.74 -9.09 9.02
N TRP A 75 20.07 -7.80 9.20
CA TRP A 75 19.36 -6.92 10.15
C TRP A 75 18.21 -6.09 9.56
N LEU A 76 17.79 -6.35 8.32
CA LEU A 76 16.55 -5.81 7.79
C LEU A 76 15.42 -6.80 8.09
N PRO A 77 14.18 -6.33 8.33
CA PRO A 77 13.06 -7.24 8.49
C PRO A 77 13.04 -8.20 7.31
N SER A 78 12.84 -9.49 7.55
CA SER A 78 12.63 -10.53 6.53
C SER A 78 11.41 -10.28 5.62
N THR A 79 10.88 -9.05 5.64
CA THR A 79 9.68 -8.52 5.00
C THR A 79 9.95 -7.17 4.27
N ALA A 80 11.22 -6.79 4.04
CA ALA A 80 11.53 -5.62 3.21
C ALA A 80 10.89 -5.76 1.80
N LEU A 81 10.70 -4.63 1.11
CA LEU A 81 10.24 -4.67 -0.28
C LEU A 81 11.25 -5.46 -1.14
N PRO A 82 10.79 -6.35 -2.03
CA PRO A 82 9.43 -6.39 -2.61
C PRO A 82 8.42 -7.35 -1.94
N ALA A 83 8.65 -7.85 -0.71
CA ALA A 83 7.80 -8.89 -0.11
C ALA A 83 6.29 -8.53 -0.12
N ALA A 84 5.93 -7.31 0.26
CA ALA A 84 4.53 -6.87 0.24
C ALA A 84 3.92 -6.81 -1.17
N TYR A 85 4.72 -6.52 -2.20
CA TYR A 85 4.25 -6.58 -3.59
C TYR A 85 4.02 -8.03 -4.01
N HIS A 86 4.92 -8.95 -3.63
CA HIS A 86 4.76 -10.37 -3.92
C HIS A 86 3.51 -10.96 -3.25
N ASP A 87 3.21 -10.58 -2.01
CA ASP A 87 1.97 -11.01 -1.33
C ASP A 87 0.72 -10.51 -2.06
N ALA A 88 0.71 -9.25 -2.51
CA ALA A 88 -0.40 -8.69 -3.27
C ALA A 88 -0.54 -9.31 -4.67
N ILE A 89 0.58 -9.63 -5.33
CA ILE A 89 0.59 -10.40 -6.59
C ILE A 89 0.04 -11.82 -6.37
N ALA A 90 0.44 -12.49 -5.29
CA ALA A 90 -0.07 -13.81 -4.93
C ALA A 90 -1.59 -13.78 -4.67
N ALA A 91 -2.10 -12.70 -4.07
CA ALA A 91 -3.54 -12.50 -3.89
C ALA A 91 -4.27 -12.36 -5.24
N LEU A 92 -3.71 -11.62 -6.20
CA LEU A 92 -4.28 -11.51 -7.54
C LEU A 92 -4.29 -12.85 -8.29
N HIS A 93 -3.21 -13.64 -8.19
CA HIS A 93 -3.18 -14.99 -8.74
C HIS A 93 -4.23 -15.91 -8.11
N TRP A 94 -4.42 -15.81 -6.80
CA TRP A 94 -5.47 -16.57 -6.12
C TRP A 94 -6.85 -16.19 -6.62
N ILE A 95 -7.15 -14.89 -6.76
CA ILE A 95 -8.40 -14.39 -7.37
C ILE A 95 -8.54 -14.90 -8.81
N ASP A 96 -7.48 -14.85 -9.61
CA ASP A 96 -7.49 -15.32 -11.00
C ASP A 96 -7.77 -16.83 -11.09
N SER A 97 -7.23 -17.62 -10.16
CA SER A 97 -7.47 -19.07 -10.09
C SER A 97 -8.94 -19.44 -9.85
N MET A 98 -9.72 -18.55 -9.24
CA MET A 98 -11.16 -18.76 -8.99
C MET A 98 -12.00 -18.83 -10.26
N LYS A 99 -11.46 -18.41 -11.42
CA LYS A 99 -12.11 -18.59 -12.73
C LYS A 99 -12.16 -20.07 -13.16
N SER A 100 -11.34 -20.92 -12.55
CA SER A 100 -11.32 -22.35 -12.79
C SER A 100 -12.28 -23.08 -11.86
N ASP A 101 -13.09 -23.99 -12.41
CA ASP A 101 -13.97 -24.88 -11.62
C ASP A 101 -13.19 -25.87 -10.72
N ALA A 102 -11.86 -25.94 -10.88
CA ALA A 102 -10.99 -26.82 -10.10
C ALA A 102 -10.68 -26.31 -8.68
N VAL A 103 -10.97 -25.04 -8.38
CA VAL A 103 -10.72 -24.44 -7.06
C VAL A 103 -12.03 -24.34 -6.30
N GLU A 104 -12.04 -24.76 -5.03
CA GLU A 104 -13.16 -24.49 -4.14
C GLU A 104 -13.18 -23.00 -3.83
N VAL A 105 -14.14 -22.29 -4.44
CA VAL A 105 -14.31 -20.85 -4.29
C VAL A 105 -15.37 -20.59 -3.22
N ASP A 106 -15.07 -19.66 -2.32
CA ASP A 106 -16.02 -19.22 -1.32
C ASP A 106 -17.35 -18.75 -1.98
N PRO A 107 -18.53 -19.13 -1.42
CA PRO A 107 -19.82 -18.82 -2.02
C PRO A 107 -20.06 -17.34 -2.34
N TRP A 108 -19.44 -16.41 -1.61
CA TRP A 108 -19.58 -14.97 -1.86
C TRP A 108 -18.95 -14.57 -3.18
N PHE A 109 -17.73 -15.04 -3.48
CA PHE A 109 -17.10 -14.76 -4.77
C PHE A 109 -17.90 -15.41 -5.90
N ARG A 110 -18.33 -16.66 -5.73
CA ARG A 110 -19.09 -17.38 -6.77
C ARG A 110 -20.43 -16.73 -7.10
N SER A 111 -21.08 -16.11 -6.11
CA SER A 111 -22.43 -15.55 -6.26
C SER A 111 -22.44 -14.05 -6.59
N HIS A 112 -21.37 -13.32 -6.27
CA HIS A 112 -21.37 -11.85 -6.32
C HIS A 112 -20.17 -11.23 -7.04
N ALA A 113 -19.06 -11.93 -7.23
CA ALA A 113 -17.90 -11.36 -7.90
C ALA A 113 -18.04 -11.43 -9.43
N ASP A 114 -17.81 -10.30 -10.09
CA ASP A 114 -17.62 -10.23 -11.53
C ASP A 114 -16.11 -10.13 -11.83
N PHE A 115 -15.50 -11.25 -12.18
CA PHE A 115 -14.06 -11.33 -12.48
C PHE A 115 -13.66 -10.59 -13.78
N CYS A 116 -14.62 -10.07 -14.54
CA CYS A 116 -14.37 -9.14 -15.63
C CYS A 116 -14.28 -7.68 -15.15
N LYS A 117 -14.58 -7.41 -13.87
CA LYS A 117 -14.65 -6.08 -13.26
C LYS A 117 -13.79 -6.01 -11.99
N VAL A 118 -12.51 -6.27 -12.14
CA VAL A 118 -11.57 -6.23 -11.02
C VAL A 118 -10.95 -4.84 -10.91
N PHE A 119 -10.92 -4.29 -9.71
CA PHE A 119 -10.22 -3.05 -9.39
C PHE A 119 -9.17 -3.32 -8.33
N VAL A 120 -8.01 -2.66 -8.45
CA VAL A 120 -6.97 -2.69 -7.42
C VAL A 120 -6.99 -1.36 -6.70
N ALA A 121 -7.14 -1.39 -5.38
CA ALA A 121 -7.28 -0.17 -4.58
C ALA A 121 -6.41 -0.22 -3.34
N GLY A 122 -5.95 0.95 -2.89
CA GLY A 122 -5.28 1.07 -1.62
C GLY A 122 -4.97 2.52 -1.24
N ASP A 123 -4.79 2.72 0.06
CA ASP A 123 -4.49 4.01 0.66
C ASP A 123 -3.04 4.06 1.19
N SER A 124 -2.36 5.20 1.09
CA SER A 124 -1.00 5.40 1.60
C SER A 124 -0.02 4.32 1.09
N ALA A 125 0.62 3.54 1.98
CA ALA A 125 1.46 2.40 1.60
C ALA A 125 0.69 1.35 0.78
N GLY A 126 -0.59 1.13 1.07
CA GLY A 126 -1.48 0.30 0.26
C GLY A 126 -1.71 0.89 -1.14
N GLY A 127 -1.77 2.21 -1.27
CA GLY A 127 -1.83 2.88 -2.57
C GLY A 127 -0.54 2.70 -3.37
N ASN A 128 0.61 2.75 -2.72
CA ASN A 128 1.89 2.43 -3.36
C ASN A 128 1.91 0.98 -3.90
N ILE A 129 1.44 0.02 -3.09
CA ILE A 129 1.32 -1.39 -3.48
C ILE A 129 0.34 -1.54 -4.64
N ALA A 130 -0.85 -0.94 -4.54
CA ALA A 130 -1.87 -0.97 -5.58
C ALA A 130 -1.36 -0.42 -6.93
N ASN A 131 -0.55 0.64 -6.90
CA ASN A 131 0.10 1.18 -8.09
C ASN A 131 1.06 0.16 -8.73
N HIS A 132 2.01 -0.38 -7.96
CA HIS A 132 3.02 -1.29 -8.48
C HIS A 132 2.40 -2.60 -9.00
N VAL A 133 1.48 -3.16 -8.23
CA VAL A 133 0.82 -4.41 -8.59
C VAL A 133 -0.16 -4.22 -9.75
N GLY A 134 -0.85 -3.07 -9.81
CA GLY A 134 -1.72 -2.73 -10.94
C GLY A 134 -0.95 -2.54 -12.25
N ILE A 135 0.23 -1.92 -12.20
CA ILE A 135 1.14 -1.77 -13.34
C ILE A 135 1.69 -3.13 -13.79
N TRP A 136 2.14 -3.96 -12.84
CA TRP A 136 2.56 -5.34 -13.10
C TRP A 136 1.44 -6.17 -13.75
N ALA A 137 0.22 -6.13 -13.19
CA ALA A 137 -0.92 -6.88 -13.72
C ALA A 137 -1.31 -6.44 -15.15
N ALA A 138 -0.96 -5.21 -15.54
CA ALA A 138 -1.25 -4.66 -16.86
C ALA A 138 -0.22 -5.05 -17.94
N GLY A 139 0.80 -5.87 -17.66
CA GLY A 139 1.77 -6.23 -18.69
C GLY A 139 2.88 -5.20 -18.91
N ALA A 140 2.96 -4.15 -18.09
CA ALA A 140 3.64 -2.91 -18.46
C ALA A 140 5.14 -3.06 -18.73
N HIS A 141 5.80 -4.00 -18.05
CA HIS A 141 7.22 -4.30 -18.24
C HIS A 141 7.43 -5.68 -18.89
N GLY A 142 6.42 -6.19 -19.61
CA GLY A 142 6.41 -7.57 -20.13
C GLY A 142 6.22 -8.62 -19.05
N ASP A 143 5.77 -8.18 -17.88
CA ASP A 143 5.47 -8.93 -16.66
C ASP A 143 3.96 -8.98 -16.42
N GLY A 144 3.45 -10.05 -15.79
CA GLY A 144 2.01 -10.24 -15.59
C GLY A 144 1.40 -11.26 -16.54
N ASP A 145 0.64 -12.20 -15.98
CA ASP A 145 0.13 -13.41 -16.64
C ASP A 145 -1.30 -13.74 -16.19
N LEU A 146 -2.00 -12.76 -15.61
CA LEU A 146 -3.36 -12.88 -15.12
C LEU A 146 -4.38 -12.96 -16.27
N GLN A 147 -5.42 -13.77 -16.09
CA GLN A 147 -6.57 -13.82 -17.00
C GLN A 147 -7.68 -12.84 -16.60
N ILE A 148 -7.70 -12.37 -15.35
CA ILE A 148 -8.57 -11.28 -14.88
C ILE A 148 -8.16 -9.96 -15.51
N GLN A 149 -9.15 -9.16 -15.90
CA GLN A 149 -8.91 -7.83 -16.42
C GLN A 149 -9.03 -6.81 -15.28
N ILE A 150 -7.94 -6.12 -14.97
CA ILE A 150 -7.99 -4.95 -14.10
C ILE A 150 -8.63 -3.80 -14.88
N LYS A 151 -9.79 -3.34 -14.41
CA LYS A 151 -10.56 -2.25 -15.02
C LYS A 151 -10.11 -0.89 -14.52
N GLY A 152 -9.56 -0.79 -13.32
CA GLY A 152 -9.06 0.47 -12.79
C GLY A 152 -8.15 0.29 -11.57
N ILE A 153 -7.31 1.29 -11.34
CA ILE A 153 -6.44 1.39 -10.17
C ILE A 153 -6.87 2.62 -9.35
N ILE A 154 -7.17 2.42 -8.06
CA ILE A 154 -7.68 3.47 -7.18
C ILE A 154 -6.65 3.74 -6.07
N LEU A 155 -6.14 4.95 -6.02
CA LEU A 155 -5.00 5.33 -5.19
C LEU A 155 -5.39 6.46 -4.23
N GLY A 156 -5.61 6.13 -2.97
CA GLY A 156 -5.79 7.12 -1.91
C GLY A 156 -4.43 7.58 -1.37
N TYR A 157 -4.09 8.85 -1.58
CA TYR A 157 -2.89 9.54 -1.11
C TYR A 157 -1.66 8.61 -1.10
N PRO A 158 -1.31 8.01 -2.27
CA PRO A 158 -0.36 6.92 -2.33
C PRO A 158 1.01 7.36 -1.80
N PHE A 159 1.68 6.45 -1.09
CA PHE A 159 2.95 6.73 -0.46
C PHE A 159 4.07 6.73 -1.51
N PHE A 160 4.38 7.91 -2.04
CA PHE A 160 5.49 8.14 -2.97
C PHE A 160 6.49 9.14 -2.37
N GLY A 161 7.76 9.01 -2.75
CA GLY A 161 8.87 9.80 -2.24
C GLY A 161 9.87 10.16 -3.33
N GLY A 162 11.16 10.01 -3.02
CA GLY A 162 12.28 10.54 -3.80
C GLY A 162 13.25 11.35 -2.94
N GLU A 163 14.54 11.37 -3.27
CA GLU A 163 15.53 12.11 -2.47
C GLU A 163 15.25 13.62 -2.53
N GLU A 164 14.97 14.15 -3.73
CA GLU A 164 14.60 15.54 -3.92
C GLU A 164 13.32 15.89 -3.15
N ARG A 165 13.45 16.82 -2.21
CA ARG A 165 12.34 17.34 -1.40
C ARG A 165 11.48 18.30 -2.21
N THR A 166 10.17 18.25 -1.96
CA THR A 166 9.18 19.13 -2.59
C THR A 166 8.68 20.19 -1.60
N PRO A 167 8.07 21.29 -2.08
CA PRO A 167 7.42 22.27 -1.21
C PRO A 167 6.45 21.65 -0.19
N SER A 168 5.63 20.68 -0.59
CA SER A 168 4.72 19.96 0.30
C SER A 168 5.44 19.25 1.44
N GLY A 169 6.68 18.79 1.22
CA GLY A 169 7.50 18.12 2.23
C GLY A 169 7.87 19.00 3.44
N SER A 170 7.65 20.31 3.38
CA SER A 170 7.81 21.23 4.50
C SER A 170 6.56 21.38 5.37
N TYR A 171 5.42 20.81 4.96
CA TYR A 171 4.20 20.83 5.75
C TYR A 171 4.40 20.02 7.04
N ASN A 172 4.05 20.63 8.17
CA ASN A 172 4.22 20.03 9.48
C ASN A 172 2.88 19.47 9.98
N SER A 173 2.47 18.31 9.45
CA SER A 173 1.25 17.66 9.94
C SER A 173 1.52 16.86 11.22
N PRO A 174 0.58 16.86 12.18
CA PRO A 174 0.66 16.03 13.37
C PRO A 174 0.33 14.55 13.10
N VAL A 175 -0.26 14.23 11.94
CA VAL A 175 -0.72 12.88 11.57
C VAL A 175 0.38 12.08 10.87
N PHE A 176 1.02 12.71 9.89
CA PHE A 176 2.09 12.14 9.10
C PHE A 176 3.09 13.24 8.70
N ASN A 177 4.37 13.04 9.01
CA ASN A 177 5.42 14.03 8.79
C ASN A 177 6.66 13.43 8.11
N LEU A 178 7.60 14.30 7.76
CA LEU A 178 8.75 13.93 6.93
C LEU A 178 9.67 12.91 7.60
N GLU A 179 9.89 13.02 8.91
CA GLU A 179 10.73 12.10 9.68
C GLU A 179 10.15 10.68 9.66
N MET A 180 8.82 10.57 9.80
CA MET A 180 8.11 9.31 9.70
C MET A 180 8.21 8.71 8.31
N SER A 181 8.01 9.54 7.26
CA SER A 181 8.18 9.10 5.87
C SER A 181 9.59 8.59 5.59
N ASP A 182 10.62 9.32 6.02
CA ASP A 182 12.02 8.93 5.85
C ASP A 182 12.36 7.62 6.58
N THR A 183 11.82 7.45 7.78
CA THR A 183 12.01 6.24 8.58
C THR A 183 11.31 5.04 7.95
N MET A 184 10.07 5.18 7.47
CA MET A 184 9.38 4.11 6.76
C MET A 184 10.14 3.68 5.51
N TRP A 185 10.57 4.62 4.68
CA TRP A 185 11.33 4.26 3.47
C TRP A 185 12.68 3.60 3.78
N ARG A 186 13.39 4.08 4.79
CA ARG A 186 14.65 3.46 5.26
C ARG A 186 14.45 2.01 5.69
N LEU A 187 13.32 1.70 6.33
CA LEU A 187 13.01 0.35 6.82
C LEU A 187 12.42 -0.56 5.74
N SER A 188 11.80 -0.01 4.70
CA SER A 188 11.11 -0.77 3.66
C SER A 188 11.97 -1.04 2.42
N LEU A 189 12.89 -0.15 2.05
CA LEU A 189 13.67 -0.29 0.83
C LEU A 189 14.77 -1.37 0.95
N PRO A 190 15.18 -1.98 -0.18
CA PRO A 190 16.30 -2.93 -0.19
C PRO A 190 17.58 -2.29 0.38
N LEU A 191 18.39 -3.07 1.09
CA LEU A 191 19.62 -2.59 1.72
C LEU A 191 20.52 -1.86 0.71
N GLY A 192 21.01 -0.68 1.09
CA GLY A 192 21.87 0.14 0.24
C GLY A 192 21.12 0.97 -0.82
N SER A 193 19.80 0.84 -0.92
CA SER A 193 18.98 1.72 -1.74
C SER A 193 18.72 3.06 -1.04
N ASN A 194 18.44 4.09 -1.84
CA ASN A 194 17.97 5.39 -1.37
C ASN A 194 16.51 5.61 -1.82
N ARG A 195 15.90 6.75 -1.46
CA ARG A 195 14.51 7.07 -1.80
C ARG A 195 14.25 7.27 -3.30
N ASP A 196 15.27 7.32 -4.15
CA ASP A 196 15.08 7.34 -5.61
C ASP A 196 14.90 5.93 -6.21
N HIS A 197 14.93 4.89 -5.37
CA HIS A 197 14.54 3.55 -5.78
C HIS A 197 13.10 3.56 -6.37
N PRO A 198 12.83 2.83 -7.48
CA PRO A 198 11.51 2.81 -8.16
C PRO A 198 10.29 2.58 -7.25
N PHE A 199 10.46 1.74 -6.22
CA PHE A 199 9.42 1.50 -5.20
C PHE A 199 8.97 2.77 -4.45
N CYS A 200 9.90 3.68 -4.20
CA CYS A 200 9.64 4.95 -3.51
C CYS A 200 9.34 6.06 -4.53
N ASN A 201 10.13 6.17 -5.60
CA ASN A 201 10.02 7.21 -6.62
C ASN A 201 9.61 6.61 -7.97
N PRO A 202 8.30 6.44 -8.24
CA PRO A 202 7.83 5.74 -9.43
C PRO A 202 7.96 6.57 -10.71
N VAL A 203 8.30 7.86 -10.63
CA VAL A 203 8.59 8.67 -11.84
C VAL A 203 9.88 8.19 -12.52
N GLY A 204 10.77 7.51 -11.79
CA GLY A 204 12.03 6.99 -12.31
C GLY A 204 11.95 5.63 -13.03
N VAL A 205 10.77 5.01 -13.13
CA VAL A 205 10.62 3.61 -13.60
C VAL A 205 10.78 3.41 -15.12
N GLY A 206 10.96 4.49 -15.89
CA GLY A 206 11.09 4.44 -17.35
C GLY A 206 9.80 4.83 -18.09
N ASP A 207 9.81 4.78 -19.42
CA ASP A 207 8.68 5.21 -20.25
C ASP A 207 7.53 4.19 -20.21
N LEU A 208 6.33 4.64 -19.84
CA LEU A 208 5.14 3.81 -19.78
C LEU A 208 4.26 3.95 -21.03
N ARG A 209 4.64 4.73 -22.06
CA ARG A 209 3.77 5.02 -23.23
C ARG A 209 3.20 3.77 -23.90
N GLU A 210 3.99 2.73 -24.10
CA GLU A 210 3.55 1.48 -24.74
C GLU A 210 2.71 0.58 -23.81
N ALA A 211 2.75 0.80 -22.50
CA ALA A 211 2.02 -0.02 -21.53
C ALA A 211 0.49 0.24 -21.61
N ALA A 212 -0.31 -0.82 -21.72
CA ALA A 212 -1.76 -0.73 -21.72
C ALA A 212 -2.32 -0.64 -20.29
N LEU A 213 -2.02 0.44 -19.57
CA LEU A 213 -2.50 0.63 -18.20
C LEU A 213 -4.00 0.94 -18.17
N PRO A 214 -4.75 0.38 -17.20
CA PRO A 214 -6.14 0.76 -16.98
C PRO A 214 -6.24 2.22 -16.47
N PRO A 215 -7.44 2.84 -16.54
CA PRO A 215 -7.69 4.13 -15.89
C PRO A 215 -7.27 4.12 -14.42
N MET A 216 -6.75 5.26 -13.96
CA MET A 216 -6.27 5.43 -12.59
C MET A 216 -6.99 6.61 -11.92
N LEU A 217 -7.47 6.39 -10.70
CA LEU A 217 -8.05 7.43 -9.84
C LEU A 217 -7.07 7.76 -8.71
N PHE A 218 -6.79 9.03 -8.51
CA PHE A 218 -6.03 9.56 -7.38
C PHE A 218 -6.93 10.39 -6.48
N VAL A 219 -7.00 10.03 -5.20
CA VAL A 219 -7.62 10.82 -4.13
C VAL A 219 -6.50 11.39 -3.28
N ILE A 220 -6.20 12.68 -3.40
CA ILE A 220 -5.02 13.31 -2.80
C ILE A 220 -5.46 14.20 -1.62
N ALA A 221 -4.76 14.09 -0.50
CA ALA A 221 -4.90 15.00 0.62
C ALA A 221 -4.08 16.28 0.38
N GLY A 222 -4.70 17.44 0.57
CA GLY A 222 -4.11 18.75 0.27
C GLY A 222 -3.05 19.20 1.26
N GLN A 223 -3.24 18.83 2.52
CA GLN A 223 -2.36 19.07 3.66
C GLN A 223 -1.53 17.80 3.93
N ASP A 224 -0.84 17.32 2.89
CA ASP A 224 -0.01 16.10 2.95
C ASP A 224 1.38 16.40 2.41
N ILE A 225 2.40 15.93 3.12
CA ILE A 225 3.80 16.03 2.70
C ILE A 225 4.06 15.33 1.35
N LEU A 226 3.23 14.35 1.01
CA LEU A 226 3.34 13.52 -0.19
C LEU A 226 2.68 14.15 -1.43
N LYS A 227 1.85 15.20 -1.24
CA LYS A 227 1.01 15.79 -2.29
C LYS A 227 1.78 16.07 -3.58
N ASP A 228 2.90 16.78 -3.50
CA ASP A 228 3.63 17.18 -4.70
C ASP A 228 4.21 15.97 -5.44
N LYS A 229 4.67 14.93 -4.73
CA LYS A 229 5.16 13.69 -5.37
C LYS A 229 4.02 12.93 -6.06
N GLN A 230 2.83 12.91 -5.46
CA GLN A 230 1.64 12.31 -6.05
C GLN A 230 1.22 13.07 -7.32
N LEU A 231 1.20 14.40 -7.29
CA LEU A 231 0.88 15.24 -8.45
C LEU A 231 1.93 15.11 -9.55
N GLN A 232 3.22 15.09 -9.21
CA GLN A 232 4.31 14.86 -10.17
C GLN A 232 4.13 13.52 -10.90
N TYR A 233 3.76 12.46 -10.17
CA TYR A 233 3.49 11.16 -10.77
C TYR A 233 2.23 11.15 -11.65
N CYS A 234 1.16 11.86 -11.24
CA CYS A 234 -0.02 12.04 -12.08
C CYS A 234 0.33 12.72 -13.42
N GLU A 235 1.15 13.78 -13.39
CA GLU A 235 1.59 14.48 -14.60
C GLU A 235 2.51 13.61 -15.46
N PHE A 236 3.39 12.83 -14.85
CA PHE A 236 4.19 11.83 -15.56
C PHE A 236 3.32 10.81 -16.30
N LEU A 237 2.31 10.23 -15.64
CA LEU A 237 1.38 9.27 -16.24
C LEU A 237 0.59 9.89 -17.39
N LYS A 238 0.05 11.11 -17.21
CA LYS A 238 -0.62 11.86 -18.29
C LYS A 238 0.32 12.14 -19.46
N GLY A 239 1.58 12.49 -19.19
CA GLY A 239 2.63 12.67 -20.20
C GLY A 239 3.02 11.37 -20.95
N CYS A 240 2.70 10.21 -20.36
CA CYS A 240 2.76 8.90 -21.00
C CYS A 240 1.45 8.49 -21.69
N GLY A 241 0.48 9.40 -21.80
CA GLY A 241 -0.81 9.16 -22.45
C GLY A 241 -1.79 8.31 -21.65
N LYS A 242 -1.61 8.19 -20.32
CA LYS A 242 -2.48 7.38 -19.45
C LYS A 242 -3.70 8.17 -18.99
N GLN A 243 -4.80 7.44 -18.75
CA GLN A 243 -6.04 8.01 -18.24
C GLN A 243 -5.92 8.16 -16.71
N VAL A 244 -5.81 9.41 -16.25
CA VAL A 244 -5.63 9.73 -14.84
C VAL A 244 -6.67 10.74 -14.40
N GLU A 245 -7.53 10.33 -13.46
CA GLU A 245 -8.47 11.18 -12.74
C GLU A 245 -7.85 11.58 -11.39
N VAL A 246 -7.91 12.86 -11.04
CA VAL A 246 -7.30 13.38 -9.81
C VAL A 246 -8.29 14.24 -9.06
N HIS A 247 -8.51 13.92 -7.78
CA HIS A 247 -9.29 14.72 -6.83
C HIS A 247 -8.40 15.12 -5.67
N VAL A 248 -8.19 16.43 -5.49
CA VAL A 248 -7.41 16.98 -4.38
C VAL A 248 -8.38 17.56 -3.34
N PHE A 249 -8.27 17.06 -2.11
CA PHE A 249 -9.03 17.51 -0.95
C PHE A 249 -8.15 18.50 -0.17
N GLU A 250 -8.19 19.78 -0.56
CA GLU A 250 -7.21 20.79 -0.15
C GLU A 250 -7.04 20.98 1.37
N GLU A 251 -8.11 20.75 2.14
CA GLU A 251 -8.14 20.96 3.59
C GLU A 251 -7.89 19.69 4.41
N GLU A 252 -7.61 18.56 3.75
CA GLU A 252 -7.46 17.27 4.43
C GLU A 252 -5.99 16.86 4.61
N ASP A 253 -5.71 16.24 5.75
CA ASP A 253 -4.44 15.61 6.08
C ASP A 253 -4.36 14.16 5.56
N HIS A 254 -3.14 13.61 5.56
CA HIS A 254 -2.89 12.21 5.23
C HIS A 254 -3.79 11.25 6.06
N GLY A 255 -4.44 10.30 5.40
CA GLY A 255 -5.29 9.31 6.08
C GLY A 255 -6.73 9.75 6.38
N PHE A 256 -7.19 10.91 5.87
CA PHE A 256 -8.52 11.45 6.23
C PHE A 256 -9.70 10.51 5.96
N THR A 257 -9.65 9.65 4.93
CA THR A 257 -10.74 8.71 4.63
C THR A 257 -10.85 7.59 5.66
N ALA A 258 -9.78 7.30 6.42
CA ALA A 258 -9.77 6.29 7.48
C ALA A 258 -9.92 6.91 8.88
N LEU A 259 -9.35 8.09 9.11
CA LEU A 259 -9.35 8.75 10.42
C LEU A 259 -10.62 9.57 10.70
N LYS A 260 -11.31 10.00 9.64
CA LYS A 260 -12.48 10.89 9.71
C LYS A 260 -13.60 10.38 8.81
N MET A 261 -13.95 9.09 8.93
CA MET A 261 -14.86 8.41 7.99
C MET A 261 -16.23 9.09 7.79
N GLU A 262 -16.73 9.78 8.82
CA GLU A 262 -18.02 10.47 8.81
C GLU A 262 -17.95 11.90 8.25
N ASP A 263 -16.74 12.44 8.10
CA ASP A 263 -16.56 13.80 7.61
C ASP A 263 -16.98 13.90 6.15
N ARG A 264 -17.49 15.09 5.81
CA ARG A 264 -18.00 15.37 4.46
C ARG A 264 -16.98 15.03 3.36
N SER A 265 -15.70 15.34 3.60
CA SER A 265 -14.60 15.06 2.67
C SER A 265 -14.37 13.57 2.46
N ALA A 266 -14.37 12.77 3.53
CA ALA A 266 -14.26 11.31 3.42
C ALA A 266 -15.43 10.70 2.65
N VAL A 267 -16.66 11.15 2.92
CA VAL A 267 -17.85 10.74 2.16
C VAL A 267 -17.77 11.15 0.69
N GLU A 268 -17.25 12.35 0.40
CA GLU A 268 -17.06 12.84 -0.95
C GLU A 268 -15.96 12.06 -1.71
N ALA A 269 -14.86 11.70 -1.05
CA ALA A 269 -13.85 10.81 -1.61
C ALA A 269 -14.44 9.43 -1.97
N LEU A 270 -15.25 8.83 -1.10
CA LEU A 270 -15.96 7.59 -1.39
C LEU A 270 -16.93 7.72 -2.58
N ARG A 271 -17.57 8.89 -2.75
CA ARG A 271 -18.40 9.15 -3.94
C ARG A 271 -17.57 9.23 -5.22
N CYS A 272 -16.40 9.86 -5.19
CA CYS A 272 -15.48 9.85 -6.34
C CYS A 272 -15.06 8.43 -6.71
N ILE A 273 -14.70 7.60 -5.72
CA ILE A 273 -14.37 6.18 -5.92
C ILE A 273 -15.55 5.42 -6.53
N SER A 274 -16.75 5.57 -5.96
CA SER A 274 -17.97 4.93 -6.47
C SER A 274 -18.28 5.37 -7.91
N HIS A 275 -18.13 6.66 -8.20
CA HIS A 275 -18.33 7.18 -9.55
C HIS A 275 -17.35 6.58 -10.55
N PHE A 276 -16.07 6.54 -10.21
CA PHE A 276 -15.01 5.94 -11.03
C PHE A 276 -15.26 4.46 -11.33
N ILE A 277 -15.61 3.66 -10.32
CA ILE A 277 -15.96 2.24 -10.50
C ILE A 277 -17.15 2.10 -11.47
N ASN A 278 -18.16 2.96 -11.33
CA ASN A 278 -19.37 2.88 -12.14
C ASN A 278 -19.16 3.32 -13.60
N LEU A 279 -18.29 4.30 -13.85
CA LEU A 279 -17.97 4.79 -15.21
C LEU A 279 -17.10 3.80 -16.00
N THR A 280 -16.32 2.97 -15.32
CA THR A 280 -15.38 2.04 -15.95
C THR A 280 -16.04 0.68 -16.28
N ASN A 281 -17.37 0.63 -16.28
CA ASN A 281 -18.22 -0.52 -16.61
C ASN A 281 -18.45 -0.70 -18.11
#